data_AF-A0A0B4EJ41-F1
#
_entry.id   AF-A0A0B4EJ41-F1
#
_cell.length_a   1.000
_cell.length_b   1.000
_cell.length_c   1.000
_cell.angle_alpha   90.00
_cell.angle_beta   90.00
_cell.angle_gamma   90.00
#
_symmetry.space_group_name_H-M   'P 1'
#
loop_
_entity.id
_entity.type
_entity.pdbx_description
1 polymer ?
#
loop_
_entity_poly.entity_id
_entity_poly.type
_entity_poly.pdbx_seq_one_letter_code
_entity_poly.pdbx_strand_id
1 'polypeptide(L)'
;MEELLEGLKKNAEHSEFAGKMEEGMKTNSPLSMAITWEQMKRCESLSLEESYQLDTILARNFLSGKDMFEGVRAILVDKTGDPKWEYQRIEDIPREVILSYFE
;
A
#
# COMPACT_ATOMS: atom_id res chain seq x y z
N MET A 1 10.63 2.60 1.08
CA MET A 1 9.31 3.05 1.57
C MET A 1 9.43 3.74 2.92
N GLU A 2 10.00 3.10 3.94
CA GLU A 2 10.25 3.72 5.25
C GLU A 2 11.01 5.05 5.14
N GLU A 3 12.11 5.08 4.39
CA GLU A 3 12.89 6.31 4.13
C GLU A 3 12.06 7.41 3.44
N LEU A 4 11.13 7.02 2.55
CA LEU A 4 10.24 7.95 1.86
C LEU A 4 9.21 8.56 2.83
N LEU A 5 8.61 7.74 3.70
CA LEU A 5 7.67 8.22 4.72
C LEU A 5 8.37 9.13 5.74
N GLU A 6 9.55 8.74 6.19
CA GLU A 6 10.34 9.57 7.12
C GLU A 6 10.78 10.88 6.45
N GLY A 7 11.17 10.83 5.17
CA GLY A 7 11.47 12.01 4.37
C GLY A 7 10.28 12.97 4.27
N LEU A 8 9.08 12.46 4.00
CA LEU A 8 7.87 13.29 3.94
C LEU A 8 7.52 13.89 5.29
N LYS A 9 7.59 13.10 6.37
CA LYS A 9 7.34 13.57 7.73
C LYS A 9 8.28 14.69 8.14
N LYS A 10 9.58 14.55 7.90
CA LYS A 10 10.58 15.61 8.19
C LYS A 10 10.33 16.91 7.44
N ASN A 11 9.77 16.83 6.24
CA ASN A 11 9.56 17.99 5.37
C ASN A 11 8.13 18.54 5.44
N ALA A 12 7.22 17.91 6.19
CA ALA A 12 5.81 18.29 6.25
C ALA A 12 5.59 19.73 6.75
N GLU A 13 6.41 20.20 7.70
CA GLU A 13 6.34 21.57 8.23
C GLU A 13 6.90 22.63 7.26
N HIS A 14 7.68 22.21 6.27
CA HIS A 14 8.40 23.11 5.35
C HIS A 14 7.87 23.06 3.92
N SER A 15 6.97 22.12 3.62
CA SER A 15 6.39 21.92 2.30
C SER A 15 4.95 21.45 2.42
N GLU A 16 4.01 22.29 1.95
CA GLU A 16 2.59 21.95 1.88
C GLU A 16 2.36 20.65 1.08
N PHE A 17 3.13 20.44 0.02
CA PHE A 17 3.10 19.20 -0.75
C PHE A 17 3.49 17.98 0.11
N ALA A 18 4.59 18.08 0.86
CA ALA A 18 5.04 16.99 1.73
C ALA A 18 4.01 16.70 2.82
N GLY A 19 3.44 17.75 3.44
CA GLY A 19 2.39 17.61 4.46
C GLY A 19 1.15 16.91 3.93
N LYS A 20 0.65 17.31 2.75
CA LYS A 20 -0.52 16.65 2.11
C LYS A 20 -0.26 15.19 1.75
N MET A 21 0.95 14.87 1.25
CA MET A 21 1.29 13.49 0.92
C MET A 21 1.43 12.62 2.18
N GLU A 22 2.02 13.15 3.24
CA GLU A 22 2.17 12.46 4.52
C GLU A 22 0.82 12.13 5.16
N GLU A 23 -0.07 13.12 5.22
CA GLU A 23 -1.44 12.96 5.74
C GLU A 23 -2.22 11.96 4.87
N GLY A 24 -2.18 12.12 3.55
CA GLY A 24 -2.87 11.25 2.62
C GLY A 24 -2.42 9.79 2.76
N MET A 25 -1.11 9.53 2.83
CA MET A 25 -0.60 8.17 2.93
C MET A 25 -0.95 7.47 4.23
N LYS A 26 -1.05 8.20 5.36
CA LYS A 26 -1.49 7.63 6.66
C LYS A 26 -2.91 7.06 6.65
N THR A 27 -3.75 7.45 5.70
CA THR A 27 -5.13 6.97 5.62
C THR A 27 -5.25 5.62 4.88
N ASN A 28 -4.18 5.16 4.23
CA ASN A 28 -4.18 3.93 3.43
C ASN A 28 -3.68 2.73 4.23
N SER A 29 -3.97 1.52 3.73
CA SER A 29 -3.40 0.27 4.25
C SER A 29 -1.87 0.29 4.13
N PRO A 30 -1.11 0.11 5.24
CA PRO A 30 0.33 -0.05 5.20
C PRO A 30 0.77 -1.22 4.33
N LEU A 31 0.03 -2.32 4.36
CA LEU A 31 0.32 -3.52 3.58
C LEU A 31 0.18 -3.25 2.07
N SER A 32 -0.93 -2.64 1.65
CA SER A 32 -1.13 -2.28 0.23
C SER A 32 -0.06 -1.32 -0.26
N MET A 33 0.33 -0.32 0.53
CA MET A 33 1.40 0.61 0.17
C MET A 33 2.76 -0.10 0.02
N ALA A 34 3.09 -1.04 0.92
CA ALA A 34 4.33 -1.81 0.84
C ALA A 34 4.37 -2.72 -0.40
N ILE A 35 3.25 -3.36 -0.74
CA ILE A 35 3.11 -4.18 -1.94
C ILE A 35 3.24 -3.32 -3.21
N THR A 36 2.55 -2.18 -3.29
CA THR A 36 2.68 -1.26 -4.43
C THR A 36 4.10 -0.74 -4.58
N TRP A 37 4.80 -0.46 -3.48
CA TRP A 37 6.21 -0.06 -3.51
C TRP A 37 7.12 -1.15 -4.09
N GLU A 38 6.89 -2.42 -3.74
CA GLU A 38 7.62 -3.56 -4.31
C GLU A 38 7.24 -3.80 -5.79
N GLN A 39 5.97 -3.65 -6.14
CA GLN A 39 5.46 -3.76 -7.51
C GLN A 39 6.12 -2.73 -8.44
N MET A 40 6.22 -1.47 -8.02
CA MET A 40 6.87 -0.42 -8.81
C MET A 40 8.33 -0.78 -9.17
N LYS A 41 9.06 -1.39 -8.24
CA LYS A 41 10.44 -1.85 -8.50
C LYS A 41 10.50 -3.02 -9.47
N ARG A 42 9.57 -3.98 -9.35
CA ARG A 42 9.51 -5.15 -10.23
C ARG A 42 9.18 -4.72 -11.67
N CYS A 43 8.19 -3.86 -11.82
CA CYS A 43 7.71 -3.40 -13.13
C CYS A 43 8.70 -2.53 -13.90
N GLU A 44 9.73 -1.96 -13.26
CA GLU A 44 10.74 -1.11 -13.93
C GLU A 44 11.43 -1.83 -15.11
N SER A 45 11.57 -3.15 -15.03
CA SER A 45 12.21 -3.98 -16.06
C SER A 45 11.24 -4.75 -16.96
N LEU A 46 9.93 -4.61 -16.74
CA LEU A 46 8.90 -5.39 -17.43
C LEU A 46 8.34 -4.64 -18.63
N SER A 47 7.95 -5.39 -19.65
CA SER A 47 7.05 -4.90 -20.70
C SER A 47 5.66 -4.61 -20.14
N LEU A 48 4.83 -3.93 -20.94
CA LEU A 48 3.42 -3.67 -20.58
C LEU A 48 2.63 -4.97 -20.39
N GLU A 49 2.87 -5.98 -21.23
CA GLU A 49 2.20 -7.27 -21.13
C GLU A 49 2.58 -8.00 -19.84
N GLU A 50 3.87 -8.06 -19.51
CA GLU A 50 4.36 -8.65 -18.27
C GLU A 50 3.85 -7.91 -17.02
N SER A 51 3.74 -6.58 -17.10
CA SER A 51 3.16 -5.77 -16.02
C SER A 51 1.69 -6.15 -15.76
N TYR A 52 0.88 -6.33 -16.81
CA TYR A 52 -0.52 -6.77 -16.65
C TYR A 52 -0.64 -8.20 -16.11
N GLN A 53 0.30 -9.09 -16.46
CA GLN A 53 0.35 -10.43 -15.88
C GLN A 53 0.63 -10.36 -14.36
N LEU A 54 1.56 -9.51 -13.94
CA LEU A 54 1.84 -9.26 -12.53
C LEU A 54 0.64 -8.66 -11.80
N ASP A 55 -0.02 -7.66 -12.40
CA ASP A 55 -1.22 -7.02 -11.86
C ASP A 55 -2.35 -8.03 -11.66
N THR A 56 -2.50 -9.00 -12.57
CA THR A 56 -3.51 -10.06 -12.46
C THR A 56 -3.24 -10.98 -11.26
N ILE A 57 -1.99 -11.35 -11.02
CA ILE A 57 -1.57 -12.14 -9.86
C ILE A 57 -1.88 -11.36 -8.57
N LEU A 58 -1.46 -10.11 -8.51
CA LEU A 58 -1.71 -9.22 -7.37
C LEU A 58 -3.20 -9.09 -7.10
N ALA A 59 -4.02 -8.76 -8.12
CA ALA A 59 -5.46 -8.59 -7.98
C ALA A 59 -6.13 -9.84 -7.38
N ARG A 60 -5.73 -11.04 -7.81
CA ARG A 60 -6.22 -12.30 -7.23
C ARG A 60 -5.80 -12.44 -5.77
N ASN A 61 -4.54 -12.17 -5.46
CA ASN A 61 -3.99 -12.39 -4.12
C ASN A 61 -4.55 -11.36 -3.11
N PHE A 62 -4.86 -10.13 -3.55
CA PHE A 62 -5.61 -9.15 -2.75
C PHE A 62 -7.00 -9.63 -2.33
N LEU A 63 -7.66 -10.49 -3.11
CA LEU A 63 -8.94 -11.10 -2.74
C LEU A 63 -8.80 -12.19 -1.67
N SER A 64 -7.58 -12.61 -1.33
CA SER A 64 -7.32 -13.54 -0.22
C SER A 64 -6.88 -12.80 1.06
N GLY A 65 -6.47 -11.54 0.95
CA GLY A 65 -6.07 -10.68 2.07
C GLY A 65 -7.24 -9.96 2.73
N LYS A 66 -7.06 -9.51 3.98
CA LYS A 66 -8.12 -8.87 4.77
C LYS A 66 -8.35 -7.40 4.40
N ASP A 67 -7.26 -6.67 4.14
CA ASP A 67 -7.29 -5.21 3.96
C ASP A 67 -8.15 -4.76 2.77
N MET A 68 -8.25 -5.57 1.70
CA MET A 68 -9.13 -5.25 0.57
C MET A 68 -10.59 -5.17 1.00
N PHE A 69 -11.07 -6.18 1.75
CA PHE A 69 -12.45 -6.21 2.23
C PHE A 69 -12.69 -5.19 3.33
N GLU A 70 -11.71 -4.97 4.21
CA GLU A 70 -11.83 -3.96 5.26
C GLU A 70 -11.91 -2.54 4.69
N GLY A 71 -11.13 -2.24 3.66
CA GLY A 71 -11.22 -0.96 2.95
C GLY A 71 -12.59 -0.76 2.31
N VAL A 72 -13.12 -1.78 1.64
CA VAL A 72 -14.48 -1.77 1.08
C VAL A 72 -15.53 -1.59 2.18
N ARG A 73 -15.39 -2.31 3.30
CA ARG A 73 -16.29 -2.18 4.46
C ARG A 73 -16.32 -0.75 4.97
N ALA A 74 -15.15 -0.21 5.33
CA ALA A 74 -15.01 1.10 5.95
C ALA A 74 -15.49 2.25 5.05
N ILE A 75 -15.24 2.16 3.74
CA ILE A 75 -15.51 3.26 2.79
C ILE A 75 -16.86 3.13 2.10
N LEU A 76 -17.26 1.93 1.67
CA LEU A 76 -18.41 1.74 0.78
C LEU A 76 -19.62 1.10 1.47
N VAL A 77 -19.40 0.16 2.38
CA VAL A 77 -20.48 -0.61 3.02
C VAL A 77 -20.99 0.10 4.27
N ASP A 78 -20.16 0.18 5.30
CA ASP A 78 -20.52 0.77 6.59
C ASP A 78 -20.32 2.29 6.58
N LYS A 79 -19.47 2.79 5.67
CA LYS A 79 -19.18 4.23 5.47
C LYS A 79 -18.71 4.93 6.74
N THR A 80 -17.98 4.21 7.58
CA THR A 80 -17.44 4.69 8.84
C THR A 80 -16.16 5.51 8.65
N GLY A 81 -15.43 5.29 7.55
CA GLY A 81 -14.15 5.96 7.28
C GLY A 81 -13.02 5.55 8.23
N ASP A 82 -13.16 4.42 8.94
CA ASP A 82 -12.26 3.96 10.00
C ASP A 82 -11.65 2.57 9.75
N PRO A 83 -10.98 2.35 8.61
CA PRO A 83 -10.48 1.02 8.28
C PRO A 83 -9.51 0.49 9.33
N LYS A 84 -9.71 -0.77 9.72
CA LYS A 84 -8.89 -1.50 10.69
C LYS A 84 -7.90 -2.41 9.97
N TRP A 85 -6.83 -1.80 9.48
CA TRP A 85 -5.79 -2.51 8.73
C TRP A 85 -5.11 -3.62 9.55
N GLU A 86 -4.74 -4.70 8.88
CA GLU A 86 -4.08 -5.86 9.48
C GLU A 86 -2.74 -5.49 10.14
N TYR A 87 -1.99 -4.59 9.50
CA TYR A 87 -0.76 -4.00 10.04
C TYR A 87 -0.93 -2.50 10.20
N GLN A 88 -0.47 -1.96 11.34
CA GLN A 88 -0.60 -0.53 11.66
C GLN A 88 0.56 0.31 11.13
N ARG A 89 1.73 -0.31 10.92
CA ARG A 89 2.94 0.34 10.43
C ARG A 89 3.61 -0.53 9.38
N ILE A 90 4.40 0.09 8.50
CA ILE A 90 5.12 -0.64 7.46
C ILE A 90 6.18 -1.58 8.07
N GLU A 91 6.83 -1.14 9.14
CA GLU A 91 7.88 -1.89 9.83
C GLU A 91 7.37 -3.18 10.50
N ASP A 92 6.06 -3.27 10.74
CA ASP A 92 5.43 -4.44 11.36
C ASP A 92 5.13 -5.56 10.33
N ILE A 93 5.30 -5.29 9.03
CA ILE A 93 4.95 -6.21 7.96
C ILE A 93 6.13 -7.15 7.68
N PRO A 94 5.98 -8.48 7.87
CA PRO A 94 7.01 -9.43 7.46
C PRO A 94 7.24 -9.37 5.94
N ARG A 95 8.50 -9.43 5.52
CA ARG A 95 8.85 -9.37 4.09
C ARG A 95 8.18 -10.48 3.30
N GLU A 96 8.06 -11.66 3.89
CA GLU A 96 7.45 -12.85 3.32
C GLU A 96 5.97 -12.62 2.99
N VAL A 97 5.27 -11.83 3.82
CA VAL A 97 3.87 -11.45 3.56
C VAL A 97 3.81 -10.61 2.29
N ILE A 98 4.66 -9.59 2.15
CA ILE A 98 4.72 -8.76 0.93
C ILE A 98 5.02 -9.62 -0.30
N LEU A 99 6.01 -10.51 -0.21
CA LEU A 99 6.43 -11.35 -1.33
C LEU A 99 5.35 -12.35 -1.75
N SER A 100 4.56 -12.88 -0.81
CA SER A 100 3.49 -13.83 -1.10
C SER A 100 2.41 -13.28 -2.03
N TYR A 101 2.23 -11.95 -2.11
CA TYR A 101 1.28 -11.33 -3.03
C TYR A 101 1.71 -11.43 -4.50
N PHE A 102 2.97 -11.75 -4.78
CA PHE A 102 3.51 -11.89 -6.13
C PHE A 102 3.60 -13.35 -6.61
N GLU A 103 3.08 -14.31 -5.84
CA GLU A 103 3.08 -15.76 -6.16
C GLU A 103 1.73 -16.27 -6.74
#